data_AF-A0A1V6IHT0-F1
#
_entry.id   AF-A0A1V6IHT0-F1
#
_cell.length_a   1.000
_cell.length_b   1.000
_cell.length_c   1.000
_cell.angle_alpha   90.00
_cell.angle_beta   90.00
_cell.angle_gamma   90.00
#
_symmetry.space_group_name_H-M   'P 1'
#
loop_
_entity.id
_entity.type
_entity.pdbx_description
1 polymer ?
#
loop_
_entity_poly.entity_id
_entity_poly.type
_entity_poly.pdbx_seq_one_letter_code
_entity_poly.pdbx_strand_id
1 'polypeptide(L)'
;MMIPFVISAYVMQVFFLIGLFAGENFVWANYVGLAFTLLTFVLGIITIIKNVSDDNKDTRKEAMIAKLVLIPYFAINLIVGLMAIFGSLDNIIAIPTVVIAVLLFIVISVLLLLLFNYFILVVTSAGNVRYLIKKLVDKKDQTALLHIALHFIFIADIISSIILVVKKDEETT
;
A
#
# COMPACT_ATOMS: atom_id res chain seq x y z
N MET A 1 6.68 14.31 -2.89
CA MET A 1 5.64 13.51 -3.60
C MET A 1 5.07 12.41 -2.71
N MET A 2 5.85 11.88 -1.77
CA MET A 2 5.36 10.91 -0.80
C MET A 2 4.18 11.43 0.06
N ILE A 3 4.29 12.65 0.59
CA ILE A 3 3.22 13.27 1.41
C ILE A 3 1.87 13.38 0.66
N PRO A 4 1.78 14.04 -0.53
CA PRO A 4 0.50 14.14 -1.23
C PRO A 4 -0.06 12.77 -1.64
N PHE A 5 0.80 11.79 -1.94
CA PHE A 5 0.41 10.41 -2.20
C PHE A 5 -0.23 9.73 -0.96
N VAL A 6 0.39 9.86 0.21
CA VAL A 6 -0.17 9.29 1.47
C VAL A 6 -1.51 9.94 1.79
N ILE A 7 -1.61 11.27 1.65
CA ILE A 7 -2.87 12.00 1.87
C ILE A 7 -3.95 11.51 0.90
N SER A 8 -3.65 11.37 -0.39
CA SER A 8 -4.64 10.92 -1.36
C SER A 8 -5.12 9.49 -1.08
N ALA A 9 -4.23 8.61 -0.60
CA ALA A 9 -4.58 7.24 -0.20
C ALA A 9 -5.56 7.24 0.98
N TYR A 10 -5.33 8.08 2.00
CA TYR A 10 -6.23 8.21 3.13
C TYR A 10 -7.59 8.81 2.74
N VAL A 11 -7.60 9.85 1.92
CA VAL A 11 -8.84 10.47 1.45
C VAL A 11 -9.65 9.45 0.64
N MET A 12 -9.00 8.68 -0.23
CA MET A 12 -9.62 7.58 -0.96
C MET A 12 -10.28 6.57 -0.01
N GLN A 13 -9.54 6.10 1.01
CA GLN A 13 -10.07 5.15 1.99
C GLN A 13 -11.27 5.70 2.76
N VAL A 14 -11.22 6.96 3.19
CA VAL A 14 -12.33 7.60 3.90
C VAL A 14 -13.61 7.61 3.04
N PHE A 15 -13.51 7.98 1.76
CA PHE A 15 -14.67 7.99 0.88
C PHE A 15 -15.25 6.60 0.63
N PHE A 16 -14.41 5.57 0.50
CA PHE A 16 -14.90 4.19 0.40
C PHE A 16 -15.53 3.70 1.71
N LEU A 17 -14.99 4.06 2.87
CA LEU A 17 -15.60 3.75 4.16
C LEU A 17 -16.97 4.44 4.32
N ILE A 18 -17.10 5.70 3.90
CA ILE A 18 -18.39 6.40 3.88
C ILE A 18 -19.37 5.67 2.97
N GLY A 19 -18.96 5.31 1.75
CA GLY A 19 -19.80 4.57 0.81
C GLY A 19 -20.21 3.18 1.31
N LEU A 20 -19.38 2.55 2.15
CA LEU A 20 -19.65 1.23 2.74
C LEU A 20 -20.59 1.29 3.94
N PHE A 21 -20.42 2.28 4.83
CA PHE A 21 -21.13 2.31 6.12
C PHE A 21 -22.31 3.29 6.19
N ALA A 22 -22.36 4.30 5.32
CA ALA A 22 -23.40 5.33 5.38
C ALA A 22 -24.67 4.99 4.55
N GLY A 23 -24.68 3.84 3.85
CA GLY A 23 -25.84 3.33 3.11
C GLY A 23 -26.08 4.00 1.75
N GLU A 24 -27.22 3.68 1.12
CA GLU A 24 -27.52 4.00 -0.28
C GLU A 24 -27.55 5.51 -0.61
N ASN A 25 -27.80 6.37 0.39
CA ASN A 25 -27.79 7.83 0.21
C ASN A 25 -26.39 8.40 -0.06
N PHE A 26 -25.33 7.61 0.16
CA PHE A 26 -23.94 8.01 0.01
C PHE A 26 -23.22 7.27 -1.12
N VAL A 27 -23.96 6.71 -2.09
CA VAL A 27 -23.36 6.07 -3.28
C VAL A 27 -22.40 7.01 -4.03
N TRP A 28 -22.65 8.33 -3.99
CA TRP A 28 -21.75 9.34 -4.55
C TRP A 28 -20.34 9.30 -3.96
N ALA A 29 -20.19 8.89 -2.69
CA ALA A 29 -18.90 8.76 -2.02
C ALA A 29 -18.03 7.68 -2.69
N ASN A 30 -18.62 6.62 -3.25
CA ASN A 30 -17.89 5.61 -4.00
C ASN A 30 -17.31 6.17 -5.32
N TYR A 31 -18.05 7.04 -6.03
CA TYR A 31 -17.53 7.69 -7.24
C TYR A 31 -16.39 8.66 -6.90
N VAL A 32 -16.50 9.40 -5.80
CA VAL A 32 -15.41 10.25 -5.31
C VAL A 32 -14.21 9.40 -4.89
N GLY A 33 -14.44 8.29 -4.19
CA GLY A 33 -13.40 7.30 -3.85
C GLY A 33 -12.65 6.80 -5.07
N LEU A 34 -13.36 6.42 -6.14
CA LEU A 34 -12.76 6.00 -7.42
C LEU A 34 -11.91 7.10 -8.08
N ALA A 35 -12.36 8.36 -8.03
CA ALA A 35 -11.56 9.48 -8.53
C ALA A 35 -10.25 9.63 -7.73
N PHE A 36 -10.30 9.48 -6.41
CA PHE A 36 -9.11 9.46 -5.56
C PHE A 36 -8.25 8.22 -5.74
N THR A 37 -8.81 7.07 -6.14
CA THR A 37 -8.02 5.89 -6.55
C THR A 37 -7.13 6.22 -7.74
N LEU A 38 -7.70 6.83 -8.78
CA LEU A 38 -6.94 7.26 -9.97
C LEU A 38 -5.88 8.30 -9.61
N LEU A 39 -6.24 9.29 -8.78
CA LEU A 39 -5.30 10.30 -8.32
C LEU A 39 -4.13 9.68 -7.54
N THR A 40 -4.43 8.77 -6.61
CA THR A 40 -3.44 8.05 -5.81
C THR A 40 -2.53 7.19 -6.68
N PHE A 41 -3.08 6.56 -7.72
CA PHE A 41 -2.31 5.81 -8.69
C PHE A 41 -1.32 6.69 -9.46
N VAL A 42 -1.79 7.84 -9.99
CA VAL A 42 -0.93 8.81 -10.69
C VAL A 42 0.16 9.36 -9.78
N LEU A 43 -0.21 9.79 -8.57
CA LEU A 43 0.76 10.28 -7.57
C LEU A 43 1.76 9.20 -7.16
N GLY A 44 1.32 7.95 -7.08
CA GLY A 44 2.18 6.80 -6.81
C GLY A 44 3.22 6.58 -7.90
N ILE A 45 2.81 6.59 -9.17
CA ILE A 45 3.73 6.49 -10.32
C ILE A 45 4.76 7.64 -10.30
N ILE A 46 4.30 8.88 -10.11
CA ILE A 46 5.20 10.05 -10.05
C ILE A 46 6.19 9.90 -8.89
N THR A 47 5.73 9.40 -7.74
CA THR A 47 6.58 9.16 -6.56
C THR A 47 7.62 8.08 -6.85
N ILE A 48 7.24 6.98 -7.52
CA ILE A 48 8.18 5.94 -7.96
C ILE A 48 9.24 6.55 -8.88
N ILE A 49 8.83 7.26 -9.93
CA ILE A 49 9.76 7.88 -10.89
C ILE A 49 10.73 8.80 -10.16
N LYS A 50 10.23 9.68 -9.28
CA LYS A 50 11.08 10.59 -8.51
C LYS A 50 12.06 9.86 -7.60
N ASN A 51 11.61 8.84 -6.86
CA ASN A 51 12.46 8.04 -5.97
C ASN A 51 13.50 7.20 -6.76
N VAL A 52 13.16 6.79 -7.98
CA VAL A 52 14.06 6.06 -8.87
C VAL A 52 15.03 6.99 -9.61
N SER A 53 14.74 8.29 -9.72
CA SER A 53 15.66 9.27 -10.29
C SER A 53 16.62 9.84 -9.23
N ASP A 54 16.11 10.21 -8.05
CA ASP A 54 16.82 11.02 -7.05
C ASP A 54 17.24 10.18 -5.81
N ASP A 55 18.49 10.30 -5.33
CA ASP A 55 19.05 9.48 -4.24
C ASP A 55 19.48 10.34 -3.03
N ASN A 56 18.53 11.04 -2.44
CA ASN A 56 18.78 11.93 -1.29
C ASN A 56 18.45 11.27 0.06
N LYS A 57 19.12 11.73 1.13
CA LYS A 57 18.95 11.23 2.51
C LYS A 57 17.53 11.51 3.03
N ASP A 58 16.96 12.65 2.67
CA ASP A 58 15.61 13.05 3.09
C ASP A 58 14.52 12.15 2.52
N THR A 59 14.67 11.67 1.29
CA THR A 59 13.70 10.78 0.63
C THR A 59 13.50 9.45 1.37
N ARG A 60 14.53 8.95 2.07
CA ARG A 60 14.44 7.71 2.87
C ARG A 60 13.75 7.93 4.21
N LYS A 61 14.03 9.04 4.89
CA LYS A 61 13.32 9.41 6.13
C LYS A 61 11.83 9.65 5.84
N GLU A 62 11.52 10.33 4.73
CA GLU A 62 10.14 10.47 4.24
C GLU A 62 9.46 9.13 3.97
N ALA A 63 10.14 8.18 3.32
CA ALA A 63 9.60 6.84 3.07
C ALA A 63 9.31 6.05 4.35
N MET A 64 10.21 6.12 5.35
CA MET A 64 10.01 5.47 6.65
C MET A 64 8.80 6.07 7.40
N ILE A 65 8.71 7.40 7.45
CA ILE A 65 7.57 8.09 8.08
C ILE A 65 6.27 7.73 7.37
N ALA A 66 6.26 7.73 6.03
CA ALA A 66 5.09 7.37 5.24
C ALA A 66 4.60 5.94 5.56
N LYS A 67 5.51 4.97 5.69
CA LYS A 67 5.15 3.59 6.05
C LYS A 67 4.55 3.48 7.44
N LEU A 68 5.12 4.15 8.43
CA LEU A 68 4.58 4.19 9.79
C LEU A 68 3.17 4.81 9.79
N VAL A 69 3.00 5.92 9.07
CA VAL A 69 1.71 6.59 8.93
C VAL A 69 0.70 5.74 8.18
N LEU A 70 1.11 4.84 7.28
CA LEU A 70 0.19 3.97 6.53
C LEU A 70 -0.21 2.69 7.30
N ILE A 71 0.36 2.38 8.47
CA ILE A 71 -0.04 1.20 9.27
C ILE A 71 -1.56 1.15 9.51
N PRO A 72 -2.23 2.24 9.98
CA PRO A 72 -3.68 2.24 10.14
C PRO A 72 -4.42 2.00 8.83
N TYR A 73 -3.97 2.60 7.73
CA TYR A 73 -4.54 2.40 6.40
C TYR A 73 -4.56 0.90 6.01
N PHE A 74 -3.44 0.21 6.17
CA PHE A 74 -3.36 -1.22 5.84
C PHE A 74 -4.20 -2.09 6.78
N ALA A 75 -4.22 -1.76 8.07
CA ALA A 75 -5.04 -2.47 9.05
C ALA A 75 -6.55 -2.35 8.75
N ILE A 76 -7.01 -1.14 8.41
CA ILE A 76 -8.41 -0.91 8.03
C ILE A 76 -8.77 -1.69 6.77
N ASN A 77 -7.94 -1.63 5.72
CA ASN A 77 -8.20 -2.37 4.49
C ASN A 77 -8.21 -3.89 4.71
N LEU A 78 -7.37 -4.41 5.62
CA LEU A 78 -7.41 -5.82 6.01
C LEU A 78 -8.74 -6.16 6.69
N ILE A 79 -9.18 -5.35 7.66
CA ILE A 79 -10.46 -5.55 8.36
C ILE A 79 -11.62 -5.52 7.37
N VAL A 80 -11.69 -4.51 6.49
CA VAL A 80 -12.73 -4.40 5.46
C VAL A 80 -12.70 -5.59 4.50
N GLY A 81 -11.51 -6.02 4.07
CA GLY A 81 -11.35 -7.21 3.23
C GLY A 81 -11.85 -8.49 3.90
N LEU A 82 -11.54 -8.69 5.19
CA LEU A 82 -12.04 -9.82 5.97
C LEU A 82 -13.57 -9.75 6.13
N MET A 83 -14.11 -8.57 6.43
CA MET A 83 -15.57 -8.37 6.53
C MET A 83 -16.27 -8.70 5.22
N ALA A 84 -15.70 -8.32 4.06
CA ALA A 84 -16.25 -8.66 2.75
C ALA A 84 -16.27 -10.18 2.51
N ILE A 85 -15.23 -10.90 2.93
CA ILE A 85 -15.16 -12.36 2.83
C ILE A 85 -16.19 -13.01 3.76
N PHE A 86 -16.21 -12.66 5.06
CA PHE A 86 -17.13 -13.27 6.02
C PHE A 86 -18.60 -12.94 5.75
N GLY A 87 -18.92 -11.67 5.48
CA GLY A 87 -20.29 -11.27 5.13
C GLY A 87 -20.80 -11.92 3.85
N SER A 88 -19.90 -12.35 2.97
CA SER A 88 -20.28 -13.12 1.79
C SER A 88 -20.55 -14.60 2.06
N LEU A 89 -19.79 -15.22 2.98
CA LEU A 89 -19.97 -16.63 3.35
C LEU A 89 -21.38 -16.87 3.90
N ASP A 90 -21.90 -15.94 4.70
CA ASP A 90 -23.26 -16.00 5.24
C ASP A 90 -24.34 -15.95 4.14
N ASN A 91 -24.11 -15.17 3.08
CA ASN A 91 -25.04 -15.06 1.95
C ASN A 91 -24.98 -16.26 0.99
N ILE A 92 -23.83 -16.93 0.88
CA ILE A 92 -23.65 -18.12 0.04
C ILE A 92 -24.46 -19.31 0.56
N ILE A 93 -24.66 -19.42 1.88
CA ILE A 93 -25.46 -20.49 2.50
C ILE A 93 -26.95 -20.33 2.17
N ALA A 94 -27.42 -19.11 1.91
CA ALA A 94 -28.84 -18.80 1.77
C ALA A 94 -29.42 -19.01 0.35
N ILE A 95 -28.65 -18.83 -0.74
CA ILE A 95 -29.21 -18.82 -2.11
C ILE A 95 -28.27 -19.50 -3.13
N PRO A 96 -28.46 -20.79 -3.47
CA PRO A 96 -27.54 -21.60 -4.31
C PRO A 96 -27.33 -21.12 -5.76
N THR A 97 -28.31 -20.46 -6.36
CA THR A 97 -28.32 -20.11 -7.80
C THR A 97 -27.62 -18.79 -8.12
N VAL A 98 -27.45 -17.90 -7.15
CA VAL A 98 -26.78 -16.59 -7.31
C VAL A 98 -25.31 -16.65 -6.83
N VAL A 99 -24.90 -17.78 -6.25
CA VAL A 99 -23.60 -18.03 -5.62
C VAL A 99 -22.43 -17.71 -6.54
N ILE A 100 -22.45 -18.17 -7.80
CA ILE A 100 -21.28 -18.09 -8.69
C ILE A 100 -20.93 -16.63 -9.04
N ALA A 101 -21.92 -15.81 -9.41
CA ALA A 101 -21.70 -14.42 -9.79
C ALA A 101 -21.27 -13.56 -8.59
N VAL A 102 -21.87 -13.81 -7.43
CA VAL A 102 -21.51 -13.13 -6.18
C VAL A 102 -20.10 -13.52 -5.75
N LEU A 103 -19.74 -14.81 -5.75
CA LEU A 103 -18.38 -15.27 -5.45
C LEU A 103 -17.33 -14.64 -6.37
N LEU A 104 -17.59 -14.61 -7.68
CA LEU A 104 -16.70 -13.99 -8.65
C LEU A 104 -16.50 -12.50 -8.34
N PHE A 105 -17.59 -11.76 -8.07
CA PHE A 105 -17.51 -10.35 -7.72
C PHE A 105 -16.69 -10.10 -6.44
N ILE A 106 -16.85 -10.94 -5.42
CA ILE A 106 -16.12 -10.82 -4.16
C ILE A 106 -14.64 -11.13 -4.36
N VAL A 107 -14.32 -12.24 -5.04
CA VAL A 107 -12.94 -12.64 -5.32
C VAL A 107 -12.24 -11.51 -6.09
N ILE A 108 -12.88 -10.95 -7.12
CA ILE A 108 -12.34 -9.82 -7.88
C ILE A 108 -12.14 -8.60 -6.97
N SER A 109 -13.10 -8.26 -6.11
CA SER A 109 -13.01 -7.10 -5.22
C SER A 109 -11.88 -7.22 -4.20
N VAL A 110 -11.74 -8.40 -3.58
CA VAL A 110 -10.65 -8.68 -2.63
C VAL A 110 -9.29 -8.66 -3.34
N LEU A 111 -9.19 -9.24 -4.54
CA LEU A 111 -7.97 -9.19 -5.34
C LEU A 111 -7.58 -7.76 -5.71
N LEU A 112 -8.54 -6.91 -6.09
CA LEU A 112 -8.30 -5.50 -6.37
C LEU A 112 -7.80 -4.73 -5.14
N LEU A 113 -8.39 -5.00 -3.97
CA LEU A 113 -7.96 -4.39 -2.71
C LEU A 113 -6.54 -4.83 -2.32
N LEU A 114 -6.21 -6.11 -2.48
CA LEU A 114 -4.85 -6.63 -2.26
C LEU A 114 -3.84 -6.03 -3.25
N LEU A 115 -4.20 -5.95 -4.53
CA LEU A 115 -3.37 -5.34 -5.57
C LEU A 115 -3.08 -3.88 -5.25
N PHE A 116 -4.09 -3.12 -4.81
CA PHE A 116 -3.93 -1.71 -4.49
C PHE A 116 -3.10 -1.49 -3.21
N ASN A 117 -3.28 -2.32 -2.19
CA ASN A 117 -2.42 -2.32 -1.01
C ASN A 117 -0.97 -2.62 -1.39
N TYR A 118 -0.75 -3.62 -2.24
CA TYR A 118 0.58 -3.96 -2.70
C TYR A 118 1.21 -2.83 -3.52
N PHE A 119 0.43 -2.15 -4.37
CA PHE A 119 0.88 -0.96 -5.08
C PHE A 119 1.40 0.13 -4.13
N ILE A 120 0.67 0.44 -3.05
CA ILE A 120 1.10 1.45 -2.07
C ILE A 120 2.41 1.04 -1.37
N LEU A 121 2.53 -0.23 -1.02
CA LEU A 121 3.77 -0.79 -0.46
C LEU A 121 4.93 -0.61 -1.45
N VAL A 122 4.76 -0.93 -2.73
CA VAL A 122 5.80 -0.75 -3.75
C VAL A 122 6.20 0.72 -3.91
N VAL A 123 5.22 1.65 -3.95
CA VAL A 123 5.49 3.10 -4.07
C VAL A 123 6.36 3.59 -2.92
N THR A 124 6.05 3.17 -1.69
CA THR A 124 6.80 3.58 -0.49
C THR A 124 8.16 2.88 -0.36
N SER A 125 8.35 1.72 -0.99
CA SER A 125 9.60 0.95 -0.98
C SER A 125 10.57 1.25 -2.12
N ALA A 126 10.11 1.84 -3.21
CA ALA A 126 10.90 2.03 -4.44
C ALA A 126 12.27 2.70 -4.20
N GLY A 127 12.32 3.75 -3.37
CA GLY A 127 13.57 4.45 -3.05
C GLY A 127 14.55 3.59 -2.23
N ASN A 128 14.04 2.82 -1.26
CA ASN A 128 14.85 1.95 -0.41
C ASN A 128 15.40 0.75 -1.21
N VAL A 129 14.56 0.13 -2.04
CA VAL A 129 14.96 -0.98 -2.92
C VAL A 129 16.03 -0.54 -3.91
N ARG A 130 15.90 0.64 -4.54
CA ARG A 130 16.95 1.18 -5.42
C ARG A 130 18.28 1.36 -4.70
N TYR A 131 18.26 1.91 -3.49
CA TYR A 131 19.48 2.08 -2.69
C TYR A 131 20.15 0.73 -2.37
N LEU A 132 19.36 -0.27 -1.99
CA LEU A 132 19.87 -1.62 -1.74
C LEU A 132 20.42 -2.28 -2.99
N ILE A 133 19.78 -2.09 -4.15
CA ILE A 133 20.29 -2.59 -5.44
C ILE A 133 21.65 -1.96 -5.75
N LYS A 134 21.80 -0.63 -5.58
CA LYS A 134 23.12 0.01 -5.73
C LYS A 134 24.15 -0.58 -4.76
N LYS A 135 23.79 -0.75 -3.47
CA LYS A 135 24.70 -1.34 -2.46
C LYS A 135 25.09 -2.79 -2.81
N LEU A 136 24.16 -3.58 -3.34
CA LEU A 136 24.41 -4.93 -3.82
C LEU A 136 25.35 -4.95 -5.04
N VAL A 137 25.12 -4.09 -6.02
CA VAL A 137 25.92 -4.04 -7.26
C VAL A 137 27.31 -3.45 -7.02
N ASP A 138 27.38 -2.31 -6.33
CA ASP A 138 28.62 -1.54 -6.16
C ASP A 138 29.49 -2.09 -5.03
N LYS A 139 28.89 -2.50 -3.91
CA LYS A 139 29.61 -2.98 -2.73
C LYS A 139 29.58 -4.51 -2.54
N LYS A 140 28.91 -5.25 -3.44
CA LYS A 140 28.73 -6.72 -3.35
C LYS A 140 28.19 -7.21 -2.01
N ASP A 141 27.42 -6.38 -1.32
CA ASP A 141 26.84 -6.72 -0.02
C ASP A 141 25.65 -7.68 -0.18
N GLN A 142 25.88 -8.97 0.04
CA GLN A 142 24.84 -9.99 -0.12
C GLN A 142 23.68 -9.84 0.86
N THR A 143 23.87 -9.15 2.00
CA THR A 143 22.78 -8.89 2.95
C THR A 143 21.73 -7.94 2.38
N ALA A 144 22.09 -7.12 1.39
CA ALA A 144 21.16 -6.23 0.70
C ALA A 144 20.05 -7.00 -0.04
N LEU A 145 20.33 -8.22 -0.51
CA LEU A 145 19.37 -9.05 -1.24
C LEU A 145 18.24 -9.54 -0.31
N LEU A 146 18.58 -9.88 0.94
CA LEU A 146 17.61 -10.19 1.98
C LEU A 146 16.75 -8.96 2.30
N HIS A 147 17.35 -7.79 2.48
CA HIS A 147 16.59 -6.56 2.74
C HIS A 147 15.65 -6.18 1.58
N ILE A 148 16.04 -6.42 0.32
CA ILE A 148 15.16 -6.23 -0.84
C ILE A 148 13.96 -7.18 -0.75
N ALA A 149 14.18 -8.47 -0.46
CA ALA A 149 13.10 -9.43 -0.29
C ALA A 149 12.15 -9.03 0.86
N LEU A 150 12.70 -8.54 1.97
CA LEU A 150 11.92 -8.06 3.12
C LEU A 150 11.07 -6.84 2.77
N HIS A 151 11.51 -5.96 1.87
CA HIS A 151 10.71 -4.82 1.41
C HIS A 151 9.43 -5.20 0.63
N PHE A 152 9.28 -6.47 0.23
CA PHE A 152 8.06 -6.99 -0.40
C PHE A 152 7.08 -7.64 0.60
N ILE A 153 7.48 -7.78 1.87
CA ILE A 153 6.64 -8.34 2.95
C ILE A 153 6.32 -7.21 3.93
N PHE A 154 5.07 -6.75 4.01
CA PHE A 154 4.67 -5.51 4.70
C PHE A 154 5.28 -5.27 6.10
N ILE A 155 5.26 -6.26 6.99
CA ILE A 155 5.84 -6.11 8.34
C ILE A 155 7.37 -6.00 8.27
N ALA A 156 7.99 -6.85 7.45
CA ALA A 156 9.43 -6.83 7.25
C ALA A 156 9.89 -5.59 6.48
N ASP A 157 9.01 -4.99 5.69
CA ASP A 157 9.23 -3.79 4.91
C ASP A 157 9.38 -2.56 5.81
N ILE A 158 8.56 -2.47 6.88
CA ILE A 158 8.68 -1.43 7.91
C ILE A 158 9.98 -1.62 8.70
N ILE A 159 10.24 -2.83 9.20
CA ILE A 159 11.44 -3.15 9.99
C ILE A 159 12.71 -2.88 9.18
N SER A 160 12.77 -3.34 7.93
CA SER A 160 13.89 -3.12 7.01
C SER A 160 14.10 -1.62 6.75
N SER A 161 13.02 -0.85 6.57
CA SER A 161 13.12 0.60 6.37
C SER A 161 13.70 1.32 7.59
N ILE A 162 13.32 0.91 8.80
CA ILE A 162 13.87 1.47 10.06
C ILE A 162 15.37 1.14 10.17
N ILE A 163 15.75 -0.13 9.98
CA ILE A 163 17.15 -0.58 10.05
C ILE A 163 18.01 0.20 9.05
N LEU A 164 17.52 0.44 7.83
CA LEU A 164 18.27 1.18 6.81
C LEU A 164 18.48 2.65 7.14
N VAL A 165 17.49 3.30 7.77
CA VAL A 165 17.64 4.68 8.23
C VAL A 165 18.68 4.75 9.34
N VAL A 166 18.62 3.85 10.33
CA VAL A 166 19.57 3.81 11.46
C VAL A 166 21.00 3.54 10.98
N LYS A 167 21.20 2.47 10.19
CA LYS A 167 22.53 2.07 9.70
C LYS A 167 23.20 3.15 8.86
N LYS A 168 22.44 3.94 8.10
CA LYS A 168 22.99 5.01 7.28
C LYS A 168 23.25 6.30 8.07
N ASP A 169 22.52 6.54 9.15
CA ASP A 169 22.85 7.64 10.07
C ASP A 169 24.18 7.35 10.79
N GLU A 170 24.43 6.11 11.21
CA GLU A 170 25.73 5.64 11.76
C GLU A 170 26.90 5.78 10.76
N GLU A 171 26.69 5.49 9.47
CA GLU A 171 27.72 5.66 8.42
C GLU A 171 28.07 7.15 8.14
N THR A 172 27.32 8.12 8.68
CA THR A 172 27.52 9.58 8.45
C THR A 172 27.96 10.40 9.66
N THR A 173 28.17 9.75 10.81
CA THR A 173 28.76 10.30 12.04
C THR A 173 30.16 9.78 12.24
#